data_AF-X0VNA0-F1
#
_entry.id   AF-X0VNA0-F1
#
_cell.length_a   1.000
_cell.length_b   1.000
_cell.length_c   1.000
_cell.angle_alpha   90.00
_cell.angle_beta   90.00
_cell.angle_gamma   90.00
#
_symmetry.space_group_name_H-M   'P 1'
#
loop_
_entity.id
_entity.type
_entity.pdbx_description
1 polymer ?
#
loop_
_entity_poly.entity_id
_entity_poly.type
_entity_poly.pdbx_seq_one_letter_code
_entity_poly.pdbx_strand_id
1 'polypeptide(L)'
;MSFDHRHYVPCLRWKQGEYLAVQQLPSAAKKIITPLIEIPEIGYDFETRTTKKSVDDHLLLQAKRIKKKWGKGPCFVDLKHISMDQRMVDGTHPVNFVFSELRKENCKGIAATDLERDQDYQQAVKQAIHEDNRGICLRITLEQAATEGIEEKIRVLLTEIDSSKS
;
A
#
# COMPACT_ATOMS: atom_id res chain seq x y z
N MET A 1 -9.35 -8.47 -13.07
CA MET A 1 -9.97 -7.32 -12.39
C MET A 1 -10.39 -6.36 -13.48
N SER A 2 -11.62 -5.85 -13.45
CA SER A 2 -12.11 -4.87 -14.42
C SER A 2 -12.61 -3.67 -13.64
N PHE A 3 -12.16 -2.48 -14.01
CA PHE A 3 -12.58 -1.22 -13.40
C PHE A 3 -13.60 -0.57 -14.34
N ASP A 4 -14.87 -0.72 -14.01
CA ASP A 4 -15.98 -0.02 -14.66
C ASP A 4 -16.78 0.77 -13.62
N HIS A 5 -17.86 1.41 -14.03
CA HIS A 5 -18.73 2.22 -13.16
C HIS A 5 -19.40 1.42 -12.01
N ARG A 6 -19.28 0.09 -11.98
CA ARG A 6 -19.81 -0.79 -10.92
C ARG A 6 -18.71 -1.26 -9.97
N HIS A 7 -17.44 -0.99 -10.28
CA HIS A 7 -16.32 -1.37 -9.44
C HIS A 7 -15.93 -0.23 -8.51
N TYR A 8 -15.94 -0.48 -7.21
CA TYR A 8 -15.70 0.55 -6.20
C TYR A 8 -14.32 0.39 -5.54
N VAL A 9 -13.61 1.51 -5.38
CA VAL A 9 -12.29 1.58 -4.76
C VAL A 9 -12.39 2.47 -3.51
N PRO A 10 -12.80 1.92 -2.36
CA PRO A 10 -12.82 2.69 -1.13
C PRO A 10 -11.38 2.95 -0.63
N CYS A 11 -11.09 4.20 -0.28
CA CYS A 11 -9.89 4.57 0.46
C CYS A 11 -10.13 4.31 1.95
N LEU A 12 -9.33 3.43 2.54
CA LEU A 12 -9.45 3.01 3.93
C LEU A 12 -8.21 3.44 4.71
N ARG A 13 -8.38 4.17 5.81
CA ARG A 13 -7.29 4.52 6.75
C ARG A 13 -6.77 3.32 7.56
N TRP A 14 -7.38 2.16 7.34
CA TRP A 14 -7.13 0.89 8.00
C TRP A 14 -7.22 0.98 9.53
N LYS A 15 -8.26 1.65 10.03
CA LYS A 15 -8.58 1.78 11.46
C LYS A 15 -9.74 0.85 11.89
N GLN A 16 -9.98 0.73 13.20
CA GLN A 16 -10.90 -0.25 13.79
C GLN A 16 -12.33 -0.21 13.20
N GLY A 17 -12.88 0.98 12.95
CA GLY A 17 -14.22 1.12 12.36
C GLY A 17 -14.33 0.51 10.96
N GLU A 18 -13.31 0.71 10.13
CA GLU A 18 -13.26 0.19 8.75
C GLU A 18 -13.06 -1.31 8.70
N TYR A 19 -12.38 -1.88 9.70
CA TYR A 19 -12.20 -3.33 9.80
C TYR A 19 -13.54 -4.07 9.85
N LEU A 20 -14.51 -3.56 10.62
CA LEU A 20 -15.82 -4.20 10.74
C LEU A 20 -16.61 -4.05 9.46
N ALA A 21 -16.63 -2.84 8.88
CA ALA A 21 -17.34 -2.57 7.64
C ALA A 21 -16.90 -3.53 6.51
N VAL A 22 -15.59 -3.64 6.28
CA VAL A 22 -15.05 -4.48 5.21
C VAL A 22 -15.18 -5.98 5.51
N GLN A 23 -15.06 -6.37 6.78
CA GLN A 23 -15.20 -7.77 7.19
C GLN A 23 -16.62 -8.29 6.99
N GLN A 24 -17.63 -7.44 7.23
CA GLN A 24 -19.05 -7.82 7.13
C GLN A 24 -19.60 -7.77 5.69
N LEU A 25 -18.80 -7.31 4.71
CA LEU A 25 -19.24 -7.29 3.32
C LEU A 25 -19.57 -8.72 2.81
N PRO A 26 -20.75 -8.92 2.19
CA PRO A 26 -21.06 -10.16 1.51
C PRO A 26 -20.05 -10.49 0.42
N SER A 27 -19.85 -11.78 0.13
CA SER A 27 -18.90 -12.23 -0.89
C SER A 27 -19.17 -11.62 -2.27
N ALA A 28 -20.44 -11.33 -2.62
CA ALA A 28 -20.81 -10.65 -3.86
C ALA A 28 -20.27 -9.21 -3.92
N ALA A 29 -20.40 -8.44 -2.83
CA ALA A 29 -19.87 -7.09 -2.74
C ALA A 29 -18.34 -7.07 -2.81
N LYS A 30 -17.67 -8.03 -2.15
CA LYS A 30 -16.20 -8.14 -2.19
C LYS A 30 -15.64 -8.40 -3.61
N LYS A 31 -16.44 -8.92 -4.54
CA LYS A 31 -16.01 -9.16 -5.93
C LYS A 31 -15.94 -7.89 -6.77
N ILE A 32 -16.72 -6.87 -6.42
CA ILE A 32 -16.79 -5.57 -7.13
C ILE A 32 -16.08 -4.45 -6.36
N ILE A 33 -15.27 -4.81 -5.36
CA ILE A 33 -14.54 -3.88 -4.52
C ILE A 33 -13.05 -4.22 -4.57
N THR A 34 -12.21 -3.21 -4.68
CA THR A 34 -10.75 -3.32 -4.47
C THR A 34 -10.32 -2.17 -3.58
N PRO A 35 -10.17 -2.39 -2.25
CA PRO A 35 -9.89 -1.30 -1.34
C PRO A 35 -8.47 -0.79 -1.54
N LEU A 36 -8.31 0.51 -1.37
CA LEU A 36 -7.03 1.16 -1.15
C LEU A 36 -6.79 1.26 0.35
N ILE A 37 -5.91 0.40 0.85
CA ILE A 37 -5.60 0.26 2.26
C ILE A 37 -4.40 1.15 2.57
N GLU A 38 -4.63 2.24 3.30
CA GLU A 38 -3.58 3.11 3.81
C GLU A 38 -3.12 2.56 5.18
N ILE A 39 -1.90 2.04 5.24
CA ILE A 39 -1.30 1.59 6.50
C ILE A 39 -1.15 2.81 7.41
N PRO A 40 -1.73 2.81 8.62
CA PRO A 40 -1.71 3.97 9.49
C PRO A 40 -0.30 4.24 9.97
N GLU A 41 -0.04 5.50 10.34
CA GLU A 41 1.17 5.90 11.06
C GLU A 41 1.35 5.10 12.37
N ILE A 42 2.60 5.05 12.84
CA ILE A 42 2.91 4.43 14.13
C ILE A 42 2.33 5.33 15.22
N GLY A 43 1.47 4.76 16.06
CA GLY A 43 0.81 5.52 17.13
C GLY A 43 1.85 6.16 18.06
N TYR A 44 1.73 7.47 18.27
CA TYR A 44 2.56 8.20 19.20
C TYR A 44 1.94 8.18 20.61
N ASP A 45 2.77 7.96 21.63
CA ASP A 45 2.38 8.10 23.02
C ASP A 45 2.72 9.50 23.51
N PHE A 46 1.68 10.31 23.78
CA PHE A 46 1.86 11.67 24.26
C PHE A 46 2.25 11.73 25.75
N GLU A 47 1.97 10.69 26.53
CA GLU A 47 2.33 10.62 27.95
C GLU A 47 3.81 10.28 28.10
N THR A 48 4.30 9.29 27.34
CA THR A 48 5.70 8.85 27.39
C THR A 48 6.61 9.51 26.35
N ARG A 49 6.07 10.40 25.51
CA ARG A 49 6.75 11.10 24.39
C ARG A 49 7.57 10.15 23.50
N THR A 50 7.06 8.96 23.29
CA THR A 50 7.72 7.90 22.54
C THR A 50 6.73 7.25 21.60
N THR A 51 7.22 6.66 20.51
CA THR A 51 6.39 5.83 19.64
C THR A 51 5.89 4.63 20.43
N LYS A 52 4.58 4.36 20.42
CA LYS A 52 3.96 3.26 21.19
C LYS A 52 4.51 1.88 20.82
N LYS A 53 5.08 1.76 19.62
CA LYS A 53 5.61 0.53 19.04
C LYS A 53 6.80 0.84 18.14
N SER A 54 7.68 -0.15 17.96
CA SER A 54 8.66 -0.15 16.88
C SER A 54 7.96 -0.24 15.52
N VAL A 55 8.66 0.13 14.43
CA VAL A 55 8.20 -0.08 13.05
C VAL A 55 7.87 -1.55 12.83
N ASP A 56 8.76 -2.43 13.28
CA ASP A 56 8.64 -3.88 13.19
C ASP A 56 7.34 -4.40 13.84
N ASP A 57 7.10 -4.06 15.11
CA ASP A 57 5.91 -4.48 15.83
C ASP A 57 4.62 -3.95 15.20
N HIS A 58 4.68 -2.74 14.66
CA HIS A 58 3.54 -2.11 14.00
C HIS A 58 3.21 -2.79 12.67
N LEU A 59 4.21 -3.06 11.83
CA LEU A 59 4.02 -3.59 10.49
C LEU A 59 3.79 -5.10 10.46
N LEU A 60 4.38 -5.87 11.38
CA LEU A 60 4.23 -7.33 11.48
C LEU A 60 2.76 -7.77 11.59
N LEU A 61 1.91 -6.94 12.20
CA LEU A 61 0.50 -7.25 12.37
C LEU A 61 -0.38 -6.88 11.17
N GLN A 62 0.12 -6.05 10.24
CA GLN A 62 -0.72 -5.47 9.18
C GLN A 62 -1.14 -6.51 8.15
N ALA A 63 -0.22 -7.35 7.66
CA ALA A 63 -0.54 -8.41 6.70
C ALA A 63 -1.58 -9.40 7.25
N LYS A 64 -1.41 -9.83 8.51
CA LYS A 64 -2.38 -10.67 9.23
C LYS A 64 -3.74 -10.00 9.36
N ARG A 65 -3.79 -8.69 9.63
CA ARG A 65 -5.05 -7.92 9.68
C ARG A 65 -5.70 -7.82 8.30
N ILE A 66 -4.95 -7.54 7.25
CA ILE A 66 -5.42 -7.52 5.85
C ILE A 66 -6.04 -8.88 5.51
N LYS A 67 -5.33 -9.97 5.80
CA LYS A 67 -5.84 -11.32 5.61
C LYS A 67 -7.14 -11.57 6.37
N LYS A 68 -7.18 -11.23 7.65
CA LYS A 68 -8.34 -11.50 8.52
C LYS A 68 -9.56 -10.67 8.15
N LYS A 69 -9.37 -9.41 7.76
CA LYS A 69 -10.47 -8.44 7.56
C LYS A 69 -10.92 -8.37 6.11
N TRP A 70 -9.98 -8.27 5.18
CA TRP A 70 -10.31 -8.22 3.75
C TRP A 70 -10.40 -9.63 3.14
N GLY A 71 -9.35 -10.43 3.31
CA GLY A 71 -9.26 -11.79 2.78
C GLY A 71 -8.19 -11.95 1.70
N LYS A 72 -8.48 -12.80 0.71
CA LYS A 72 -7.58 -13.12 -0.43
C LYS A 72 -7.86 -12.28 -1.69
N GLY A 73 -8.83 -11.36 -1.62
CA GLY A 73 -9.15 -10.47 -2.74
C GLY A 73 -8.00 -9.51 -3.05
N PRO A 74 -7.93 -8.93 -4.25
CA PRO A 74 -6.97 -7.88 -4.56
C PRO A 74 -7.23 -6.67 -3.66
N CYS A 75 -6.15 -6.00 -3.23
CA CYS A 75 -6.22 -4.71 -2.55
C CYS A 75 -4.97 -3.90 -2.87
N PHE A 76 -5.14 -2.59 -3.00
CA PHE A 76 -4.01 -1.68 -3.02
C PHE A 76 -3.52 -1.44 -1.59
N VAL A 77 -2.21 -1.37 -1.39
CA VAL A 77 -1.61 -1.17 -0.08
C VAL A 77 -0.63 0.00 -0.17
N ASP A 78 -0.91 1.01 0.64
CA ASP A 78 -0.21 2.29 0.63
C ASP A 78 0.44 2.53 2.00
N LEU A 79 1.75 2.77 2.01
CA LEU A 79 2.50 3.10 3.22
C LEU A 79 2.74 4.60 3.36
N LYS A 80 1.94 5.46 2.71
CA LYS A 80 2.12 6.93 2.70
C LYS A 80 2.25 7.60 4.06
N HIS A 81 1.70 7.00 5.11
CA HIS A 81 1.74 7.53 6.49
C HIS A 81 2.90 6.96 7.31
N ILE A 82 3.70 6.06 6.73
CA ILE A 82 4.98 5.63 7.30
C ILE A 82 6.04 6.58 6.75
N SER A 83 6.86 7.13 7.65
CA SER A 83 7.91 8.06 7.24
C SER A 83 8.92 7.37 6.31
N MET A 84 9.43 8.10 5.31
CA MET A 84 10.30 7.58 4.26
C MET A 84 11.69 7.16 4.79
N ASP A 85 12.09 7.72 5.93
CA ASP A 85 13.34 7.37 6.62
C ASP A 85 13.26 6.07 7.43
N GLN A 86 12.06 5.52 7.65
CA GLN A 86 11.89 4.34 8.48
C GLN A 86 12.48 3.10 7.81
N ARG A 87 13.17 2.29 8.59
CA ARG A 87 13.64 0.96 8.19
C ARG A 87 13.24 -0.03 9.28
N MET A 88 13.06 -1.28 8.89
CA MET A 88 12.96 -2.39 9.84
C MET A 88 14.30 -2.51 10.60
N VAL A 89 14.32 -3.26 11.70
CA VAL A 89 15.54 -3.42 12.52
C VAL A 89 16.74 -3.98 11.73
N ASP A 90 16.48 -4.79 10.71
CA ASP A 90 17.49 -5.39 9.82
C ASP A 90 17.89 -4.48 8.64
N GLY A 91 17.37 -3.25 8.58
CA GLY A 91 17.59 -2.30 7.49
C GLY A 91 16.63 -2.46 6.31
N THR A 92 15.73 -3.45 6.32
CA THR A 92 14.76 -3.65 5.23
C THR A 92 13.83 -2.45 5.08
N HIS A 93 13.49 -2.08 3.83
CA HIS A 93 12.49 -1.04 3.58
C HIS A 93 11.07 -1.52 3.99
N PRO A 94 10.25 -0.68 4.68
CA PRO A 94 8.91 -1.04 5.13
C PRO A 94 7.99 -1.65 4.06
N VAL A 95 8.05 -1.14 2.83
CA VAL A 95 7.27 -1.67 1.70
C VAL A 95 7.67 -3.12 1.42
N ASN A 96 8.97 -3.41 1.31
CA ASN A 96 9.46 -4.77 1.07
C ASN A 96 9.01 -5.74 2.16
N PHE A 97 9.11 -5.31 3.42
CA PHE A 97 8.67 -6.11 4.56
C PHE A 97 7.16 -6.41 4.50
N VAL A 98 6.32 -5.39 4.37
CA VAL A 98 4.86 -5.56 4.34
C VAL A 98 4.44 -6.46 3.18
N PHE A 99 5.04 -6.30 2.00
CA PHE A 99 4.73 -7.11 0.83
C PHE A 99 5.22 -8.56 0.97
N SER A 100 6.38 -8.79 1.61
CA SER A 100 6.84 -10.13 1.97
C SER A 100 5.86 -10.83 2.91
N GLU A 101 5.36 -10.13 3.94
CA GLU A 101 4.37 -10.68 4.86
C GLU A 101 3.01 -10.92 4.18
N LEU A 102 2.58 -10.04 3.26
CA LEU A 102 1.36 -10.26 2.47
C LEU A 102 1.46 -11.52 1.60
N ARG A 103 2.63 -11.79 1.01
CA ARG A 103 2.90 -13.03 0.25
C ARG A 103 2.78 -14.26 1.14
N LYS A 104 3.40 -14.25 2.33
CA LYS A 104 3.28 -15.35 3.32
C LYS A 104 1.82 -15.62 3.71
N GLU A 105 1.02 -14.57 3.87
CA GLU A 105 -0.41 -14.66 4.17
C GLU A 105 -1.30 -15.00 2.96
N ASN A 106 -0.72 -15.18 1.77
CA ASN A 106 -1.42 -15.39 0.50
C ASN A 106 -2.46 -14.29 0.21
N CYS A 107 -2.10 -13.04 0.51
CA CYS A 107 -2.87 -11.85 0.19
C CYS A 107 -2.43 -11.29 -1.16
N LYS A 108 -3.39 -10.73 -1.91
CA LYS A 108 -3.14 -10.16 -3.25
C LYS A 108 -2.92 -8.66 -3.17
N GLY A 109 -1.92 -8.25 -2.40
CA GLY A 109 -1.52 -6.84 -2.29
C GLY A 109 -0.97 -6.32 -3.63
N ILE A 110 -1.25 -5.05 -3.92
CA ILE A 110 -0.71 -4.27 -5.05
C ILE A 110 -0.13 -3.00 -4.44
N ALA A 111 1.14 -2.70 -4.72
CA ALA A 111 1.82 -1.54 -4.15
C ALA A 111 1.21 -0.24 -4.67
N ALA A 112 0.93 0.68 -3.75
CA ALA A 112 0.61 2.05 -4.09
C ALA A 112 1.86 2.94 -3.94
N THR A 113 2.05 3.87 -4.86
CA THR A 113 3.11 4.89 -4.83
C THR A 113 2.55 6.23 -5.34
N ASP A 114 3.35 7.28 -5.25
CA ASP A 114 3.08 8.59 -5.83
C ASP A 114 4.37 9.20 -6.42
N LEU A 115 4.25 10.38 -7.02
CA LEU A 115 5.37 11.08 -7.69
C LEU A 115 6.40 11.69 -6.72
N GLU A 116 6.10 11.74 -5.43
CA GLU A 116 6.90 12.45 -4.43
C GLU A 116 7.68 11.48 -3.53
N ARG A 117 7.56 10.16 -3.75
CA ARG A 117 8.33 9.15 -3.03
C ARG A 117 9.80 9.19 -3.43
N ASP A 118 10.65 8.97 -2.45
CA ASP A 118 12.09 8.88 -2.64
C ASP A 118 12.52 7.63 -3.41
N GLN A 119 13.79 7.61 -3.82
CA GLN A 119 14.35 6.53 -4.62
C GLN A 119 14.24 5.17 -3.91
N ASP A 120 14.52 5.11 -2.61
CA ASP A 120 14.46 3.87 -1.83
C ASP A 120 13.04 3.28 -1.80
N TYR A 121 12.02 4.12 -1.66
CA TYR A 121 10.63 3.70 -1.72
C TYR A 121 10.27 3.19 -3.12
N GLN A 122 10.67 3.90 -4.19
CA GLN A 122 10.42 3.45 -5.56
C GLN A 122 11.13 2.13 -5.88
N GLN A 123 12.35 1.92 -5.38
CA GLN A 123 13.05 0.63 -5.49
C GLN A 123 12.31 -0.50 -4.77
N ALA A 124 11.77 -0.24 -3.57
CA ALA A 124 10.98 -1.23 -2.86
C ALA A 124 9.65 -1.55 -3.57
N VAL A 125 9.01 -0.55 -4.16
CA VAL A 125 7.81 -0.72 -5.01
C VAL A 125 8.15 -1.54 -6.27
N LYS A 126 9.26 -1.24 -6.94
CA LYS A 126 9.77 -2.01 -8.08
C LYS A 126 9.98 -3.48 -7.74
N GLN A 127 10.59 -3.76 -6.59
CA GLN A 127 10.78 -5.13 -6.11
C GLN A 127 9.43 -5.84 -5.87
N ALA A 128 8.47 -5.17 -5.24
CA ALA A 128 7.13 -5.72 -5.05
C ALA A 128 6.42 -6.02 -6.39
N ILE A 129 6.53 -5.13 -7.39
CA ILE A 129 5.99 -5.35 -8.74
C ILE A 129 6.62 -6.58 -9.38
N HIS A 130 7.95 -6.69 -9.34
CA HIS A 130 8.69 -7.81 -9.91
C HIS A 130 8.30 -9.15 -9.27
N GLU A 131 8.19 -9.21 -7.94
CA GLU A 131 7.88 -10.44 -7.22
C GLU A 131 6.40 -10.85 -7.34
N ASP A 132 5.47 -9.90 -7.30
CA ASP A 132 4.04 -10.20 -7.28
C ASP A 132 3.39 -10.24 -8.66
N ASN A 133 3.93 -9.51 -9.64
CA ASN A 133 3.41 -9.37 -11.00
C ASN A 133 1.90 -9.02 -11.04
N ARG A 134 1.50 -8.01 -10.25
CA ARG A 134 0.09 -7.55 -10.14
C ARG A 134 -0.12 -6.10 -10.59
N GLY A 135 0.90 -5.51 -11.20
CA GLY A 135 0.94 -4.08 -11.54
C GLY A 135 1.13 -3.18 -10.32
N ILE A 136 0.74 -1.92 -10.48
CA ILE A 136 0.94 -0.86 -9.48
C ILE A 136 -0.31 0.03 -9.37
N CYS A 137 -0.49 0.64 -8.20
CA CYS A 137 -1.40 1.76 -8.00
C CYS A 137 -0.60 3.06 -7.94
N LEU A 138 -0.83 3.96 -8.90
CA LEU A 138 -0.24 5.30 -8.86
C LEU A 138 -1.27 6.29 -8.31
N ARG A 139 -0.89 7.04 -7.28
CA ARG A 139 -1.69 8.11 -6.71
C ARG A 139 -1.22 9.44 -7.28
N ILE A 140 -2.16 10.21 -7.79
CA ILE A 140 -1.95 11.56 -8.33
C ILE A 140 -2.97 12.46 -7.67
N THR A 141 -2.54 13.60 -7.14
CA THR A 141 -3.46 14.62 -6.61
C THR A 141 -4.06 15.45 -7.75
N LEU A 142 -5.15 16.18 -7.49
CA LEU A 142 -5.74 17.04 -8.52
C LEU A 142 -4.79 18.16 -8.93
N GLU A 143 -4.00 18.67 -7.99
CA GLU A 143 -2.99 19.70 -8.22
C GLU A 143 -1.88 19.17 -9.14
N GLN A 144 -1.38 17.96 -8.88
CA GLN A 144 -0.41 17.29 -9.75
C GLN A 144 -1.00 17.02 -11.14
N ALA A 145 -2.25 16.55 -11.22
CA ALA A 145 -2.93 16.29 -12.48
C ALA A 145 -3.12 17.56 -13.34
N ALA A 146 -3.27 18.72 -12.71
CA ALA A 146 -3.39 20.01 -13.39
C ALA A 146 -2.04 20.64 -13.77
N THR A 147 -0.91 20.04 -13.36
CA THR A 147 0.42 20.59 -13.61
C THR A 147 0.90 20.21 -15.01
N GLU A 148 1.53 21.17 -15.70
CA GLU A 148 2.18 20.90 -17.00
C GLU A 148 3.29 19.83 -16.88
N GLY A 149 3.41 18.98 -17.89
CA GLY A 149 4.40 17.90 -17.93
C GLY A 149 4.11 16.72 -17.00
N ILE A 150 2.92 16.63 -16.41
CA ILE A 150 2.51 15.49 -15.57
C ILE A 150 2.62 14.15 -16.30
N GLU A 151 2.29 14.11 -17.60
CA GLU A 151 2.41 12.88 -18.40
C GLU A 151 3.86 12.38 -18.44
N GLU A 152 4.83 13.27 -18.65
CA GLU A 152 6.24 12.91 -18.70
C GLU A 152 6.74 12.44 -17.33
N LYS A 153 6.34 13.13 -16.26
CA LYS A 153 6.67 12.69 -14.88
C LYS A 153 6.16 11.28 -14.59
N ILE A 154 4.92 10.99 -14.97
CA ILE A 154 4.34 9.65 -14.84
C ILE A 154 5.13 8.64 -15.69
N ARG A 155 5.45 8.98 -16.94
CA ARG A 155 6.20 8.10 -17.85
C ARG A 155 7.59 7.76 -17.32
N VAL A 156 8.32 8.75 -16.80
CA VAL A 156 9.63 8.57 -16.19
C VAL A 156 9.52 7.63 -14.99
N LEU A 157 8.59 7.91 -14.07
CA LEU A 157 8.38 7.06 -12.89
C LEU A 157 8.02 5.62 -13.27
N LEU A 158 7.06 5.44 -14.18
CA LEU A 158 6.64 4.12 -14.64
C LEU A 158 7.80 3.36 -15.30
N THR A 159 8.67 4.04 -16.05
CA THR A 159 9.85 3.41 -16.66
C THR A 159 10.87 2.97 -15.60
N GLU A 160 11.05 3.77 -14.56
CA GLU A 160 11.96 3.45 -13.45
C GLU A 160 11.50 2.20 -12.67
N ILE A 161 10.20 2.10 -12.38
CA ILE A 161 9.65 1.01 -11.55
C ILE A 161 9.25 -0.23 -12.36
N ASP A 162 8.92 -0.08 -13.64
CA ASP A 162 8.53 -1.19 -14.54
C ASP A 162 9.72 -1.73 -15.35
N SER A 163 10.97 -1.28 -15.11
CA SER A 163 12.14 -1.84 -15.79
C SER A 163 12.40 -3.28 -15.35
N SER A 164 11.58 -4.15 -15.94
CA SER A 164 11.53 -5.59 -15.96
C SER A 164 12.01 -6.05 -17.34
N LYS A 165 13.08 -5.45 -17.88
CA LYS A 165 13.80 -5.95 -19.06
C LYS A 165 15.29 -5.64 -18.97
N SER A 166 16.02 -6.58 -18.40
CA SER A 166 17.39 -6.94 -18.78
C SER A 166 17.62 -8.39 -18.39
#